data_AF-A0A1B8ZRK9-F1
#
_entry.id   AF-A0A1B8ZRK9-F1
#
_cell.length_a   1.000
_cell.length_b   1.000
_cell.length_c   1.000
_cell.angle_alpha   90.00
_cell.angle_beta   90.00
_cell.angle_gamma   90.00
#
_symmetry.space_group_name_H-M   'P 1'
#
loop_
_entity.id
_entity.type
_entity.pdbx_description
1 polymer ?
#
loop_
_entity_poly.entity_id
_entity_poly.type
_entity_poly.pdbx_seq_one_letter_code
_entity_poly.pdbx_strand_id
1 'polypeptide(L)'
;MINILIYKIQNDNAAKQFFEFAAENTGVEFTRDTFSFSDGFSSNIIGTSYLANVSVSAYKMIGDRNLTGGSGFHIIGNAESVVNDHSHPMGQNLAPGGFESRFDKKTGAISFRRIVTGSDVEDATFSARNPIYKSTNVYSTWKWPTPGKGYINYNEKTATYTGNIRK
;
A
#
# COMPACT_ATOMS: atom_id res chain seq x y z
N MET A 1 -12.32 17.47 -6.78
CA MET A 1 -12.15 17.00 -5.39
C MET A 1 -12.37 15.50 -5.43
N ILE A 2 -11.41 14.68 -5.00
CA ILE A 2 -11.55 13.21 -4.97
C ILE A 2 -12.24 12.87 -3.64
N ASN A 3 -13.36 12.16 -3.70
CA ASN A 3 -14.04 11.67 -2.50
C ASN A 3 -13.31 10.42 -2.00
N ILE A 4 -12.91 10.41 -0.74
CA ILE A 4 -12.19 9.29 -0.13
C ILE A 4 -12.95 8.80 1.09
N LEU A 5 -13.27 7.51 1.09
CA LEU A 5 -13.80 6.83 2.26
C LEU A 5 -12.65 6.35 3.12
N ILE A 6 -12.77 6.56 4.43
CA ILE A 6 -11.72 6.25 5.39
C ILE A 6 -12.31 5.45 6.55
N TYR A 7 -11.66 4.34 6.90
CA TYR A 7 -12.06 3.47 8.00
C TYR A 7 -10.87 3.14 8.90
N LYS A 8 -11.07 3.24 10.22
CA LYS A 8 -10.02 2.95 11.22
C LYS A 8 -10.16 1.54 11.75
N ILE A 9 -9.07 0.77 11.74
CA ILE A 9 -9.01 -0.56 12.34
C ILE A 9 -7.78 -0.64 13.25
N GLN A 10 -8.02 -0.83 14.55
CA GLN A 10 -6.93 -0.82 15.53
C GLN A 10 -6.04 -2.06 15.42
N ASN A 11 -6.63 -3.25 15.23
CA ASN A 11 -5.88 -4.50 15.13
C ASN A 11 -5.26 -4.66 13.74
N ASP A 12 -3.93 -4.80 13.67
CA ASP A 12 -3.20 -4.89 12.39
C ASP A 12 -3.59 -6.10 11.54
N ASN A 13 -3.78 -7.27 12.17
CA ASN A 13 -4.19 -8.48 11.45
C ASN A 13 -5.59 -8.34 10.84
N ALA A 14 -6.54 -7.79 11.60
CA ALA A 14 -7.89 -7.52 11.10
C ALA A 14 -7.87 -6.46 9.97
N ALA A 15 -7.04 -5.42 10.12
CA ALA A 15 -6.88 -4.39 9.10
C ALA A 15 -6.31 -4.98 7.80
N LYS A 16 -5.29 -5.84 7.91
CA LYS A 16 -4.71 -6.58 6.78
C LYS A 16 -5.77 -7.46 6.10
N GLN A 17 -6.50 -8.27 6.85
CA GLN A 17 -7.53 -9.15 6.31
C GLN A 17 -8.63 -8.38 5.59
N PHE A 18 -9.11 -7.28 6.19
CA PHE A 18 -10.11 -6.42 5.54
C PHE A 18 -9.57 -5.82 4.24
N PHE A 19 -8.34 -5.29 4.27
CA PHE A 19 -7.71 -4.69 3.11
C PHE A 19 -7.52 -5.71 1.97
N GLU A 20 -7.00 -6.90 2.26
CA GLU A 20 -6.85 -7.98 1.28
C GLU A 20 -8.20 -8.42 0.73
N PHE A 21 -9.20 -8.61 1.59
CA PHE A 21 -10.56 -8.94 1.17
C PHE A 21 -11.14 -7.87 0.22
N ALA A 22 -11.02 -6.59 0.57
CA ALA A 22 -11.52 -5.49 -0.25
C ALA A 22 -10.78 -5.42 -1.60
N ALA A 23 -9.45 -5.56 -1.59
CA ALA A 23 -8.63 -5.58 -2.80
C ALA A 23 -9.00 -6.74 -3.75
N GLU A 24 -9.30 -7.92 -3.20
CA GLU A 24 -9.65 -9.11 -3.98
C GLU A 24 -11.09 -9.09 -4.53
N ASN A 25 -12.00 -8.37 -3.88
CA ASN A 25 -13.43 -8.44 -4.16
C ASN A 25 -14.03 -7.15 -4.73
N THR A 26 -13.19 -6.18 -5.10
CA THR A 26 -13.64 -4.92 -5.70
C THR A 26 -12.84 -4.56 -6.94
N GLY A 27 -13.36 -3.62 -7.73
CA GLY A 27 -12.68 -3.07 -8.91
C GLY A 27 -11.93 -1.76 -8.65
N VAL A 28 -11.65 -1.41 -7.39
CA VAL A 28 -11.06 -0.12 -6.99
C VAL A 28 -9.85 -0.33 -6.09
N GLU A 29 -8.95 0.65 -6.03
CA GLU A 29 -7.79 0.59 -5.16
C GLU A 29 -8.15 0.97 -3.73
N PHE A 30 -7.51 0.27 -2.80
CA PHE A 30 -7.49 0.60 -1.40
C PHE A 30 -6.06 0.99 -0.99
N THR A 31 -5.95 1.81 0.02
CA THR A 31 -4.73 2.01 0.81
C THR A 31 -4.93 1.49 2.21
N ARG A 32 -3.84 1.06 2.83
CA ARG A 32 -3.76 0.78 4.26
C ARG A 32 -2.48 1.39 4.80
N ASP A 33 -2.64 2.39 5.65
CA ASP A 33 -1.53 2.97 6.40
C ASP A 33 -1.55 2.45 7.83
N THR A 34 -0.43 1.86 8.27
CA THR A 34 -0.18 1.58 9.69
C THR A 34 0.68 2.70 10.25
N PHE A 35 0.12 3.47 11.17
CA PHE A 35 0.82 4.53 11.89
C PHE A 35 1.42 3.99 13.18
N SER A 36 2.64 4.38 13.50
CA SER A 36 3.30 4.05 14.77
C SER A 36 3.76 5.32 15.47
N PHE A 37 3.60 5.36 16.80
CA PHE A 37 3.91 6.51 17.64
C PHE A 37 4.94 6.13 18.71
N SER A 38 5.64 7.13 19.24
CA SER A 38 6.77 6.96 20.15
C SER A 38 6.39 6.34 21.51
N ASP A 39 5.12 6.41 21.90
CA ASP A 39 4.59 5.80 23.13
C ASP A 39 4.14 4.33 22.93
N GLY A 40 4.39 3.77 21.74
CA GLY A 40 4.00 2.40 21.38
C GLY A 40 2.57 2.28 20.87
N PHE A 41 1.80 3.37 20.80
CA PHE A 41 0.50 3.35 20.12
C PHE A 41 0.71 3.12 18.61
N SER A 42 -0.17 2.30 18.03
CA SER A 42 -0.23 2.09 16.59
C SER A 42 -1.68 1.95 16.15
N SER A 43 -2.02 2.37 14.94
CA SER A 43 -3.36 2.18 14.39
C SER A 43 -3.32 2.10 12.87
N ASN A 44 -4.34 1.49 12.28
CA ASN A 44 -4.46 1.38 10.83
C ASN A 44 -5.59 2.25 10.32
N ILE A 45 -5.33 2.91 9.20
CA ILE A 45 -6.36 3.57 8.39
C ILE A 45 -6.41 2.89 7.04
N ILE A 46 -7.62 2.51 6.63
CA ILE A 46 -7.91 1.97 5.31
C ILE A 46 -8.66 3.05 4.52
N GLY A 47 -8.19 3.35 3.32
CA GLY A 47 -8.74 4.37 2.44
C GLY A 47 -9.11 3.82 1.07
N THR A 48 -10.08 4.42 0.39
CA THR A 48 -10.29 4.21 -1.05
C THR A 48 -10.84 5.47 -1.69
N SER A 49 -10.38 5.75 -2.92
CA SER A 49 -10.88 6.83 -3.78
C SER A 49 -12.02 6.38 -4.70
N TYR A 50 -12.41 5.10 -4.63
CA TYR A 50 -13.33 4.44 -5.56
C TYR A 50 -12.84 4.37 -7.02
N LEU A 51 -11.53 4.53 -7.25
CA LEU A 51 -10.91 4.47 -8.57
C LEU A 51 -9.89 3.32 -8.64
N ALA A 52 -9.70 2.76 -9.84
CA ALA A 52 -8.91 1.54 -10.06
C ALA A 52 -7.39 1.75 -10.18
N ASN A 53 -6.91 3.00 -10.20
CA ASN A 53 -5.48 3.36 -10.33
C ASN A 53 -5.13 4.61 -9.50
N VAL A 54 -5.85 4.83 -8.40
CA VAL A 54 -5.64 5.99 -7.53
C VAL A 54 -5.69 5.55 -6.08
N SER A 55 -4.51 5.38 -5.51
CA SER A 55 -4.31 5.13 -4.11
C SER A 55 -3.72 6.39 -3.45
N VAL A 56 -4.21 6.76 -2.26
CA VAL A 56 -3.71 7.92 -1.52
C VAL A 56 -3.54 7.54 -0.06
N SER A 57 -2.36 7.80 0.48
CA SER A 57 -2.09 7.63 1.91
C SER A 57 -2.90 8.62 2.74
N ALA A 58 -3.52 8.13 3.81
CA ALA A 58 -4.22 8.92 4.82
C ALA A 58 -3.29 9.95 5.47
N TYR A 59 -1.98 9.66 5.59
CA TYR A 59 -0.99 10.62 6.09
C TYR A 59 -1.02 11.93 5.30
N LYS A 60 -1.14 11.85 3.96
CA LYS A 60 -1.16 13.01 3.07
C LYS A 60 -2.50 13.74 3.06
N MET A 61 -3.58 13.05 3.40
CA MET A 61 -4.94 13.56 3.25
C MET A 61 -5.52 14.15 4.51
N ILE A 62 -5.28 13.47 5.63
CA ILE A 62 -5.97 13.70 6.90
C ILE A 62 -4.98 13.73 8.06
N GLY A 63 -3.80 14.30 7.81
CA GLY A 63 -2.70 14.36 8.76
C GLY A 63 -3.05 15.05 10.09
N ASP A 64 -4.09 15.88 10.12
CA ASP A 64 -4.57 16.58 11.31
C ASP A 64 -5.52 15.74 12.19
N ARG A 65 -5.91 14.52 11.76
CA ARG A 65 -6.87 13.70 12.48
C ARG A 65 -6.23 12.97 13.66
N ASN A 66 -6.93 13.01 14.79
CA ASN A 66 -6.60 12.22 15.97
C ASN A 66 -7.12 10.78 15.81
N LEU A 67 -6.24 9.80 16.00
CA LEU A 67 -6.58 8.38 15.91
C LEU A 67 -7.20 7.84 17.20
N THR A 68 -7.07 8.54 18.33
CA THR A 68 -7.75 8.18 19.57
C THR A 68 -9.16 8.75 19.61
N GLY A 69 -10.11 7.95 20.11
CA GLY A 69 -11.48 8.39 20.39
C GLY A 69 -11.70 8.82 21.84
N GLY A 70 -10.63 9.16 22.58
CA GLY A 70 -10.66 9.36 24.03
C GLY A 70 -9.40 10.10 24.53
N SER A 71 -8.92 9.79 25.73
CA SER A 71 -7.72 10.41 26.32
C SER A 71 -6.44 9.95 25.62
N GLY A 72 -5.86 10.85 24.81
CA GLY A 72 -4.62 10.63 24.07
C GLY A 72 -4.57 11.54 22.84
N PHE A 73 -3.39 11.86 22.34
CA PHE A 73 -3.23 12.76 21.19
C PHE A 73 -2.30 12.13 20.15
N HIS A 74 -2.88 11.22 19.36
CA HIS A 74 -2.18 10.48 18.29
C HIS A 74 -2.63 11.03 16.94
N ILE A 75 -2.16 12.25 16.65
CA ILE A 75 -2.40 12.93 15.39
C ILE A 75 -1.60 12.23 14.29
N ILE A 76 -2.26 11.86 13.19
CA ILE A 76 -1.63 11.14 12.05
C ILE A 76 -0.31 11.79 11.61
N GLY A 77 -0.28 13.12 11.49
CA GLY A 77 0.88 13.91 11.08
C GLY A 77 2.05 13.87 12.06
N ASN A 78 1.83 13.43 13.30
CA ASN A 78 2.84 13.28 14.34
C ASN A 78 3.30 11.83 14.50
N ALA A 79 2.87 10.92 13.63
CA ALA A 79 3.36 9.55 13.65
C ALA A 79 4.89 9.51 13.48
N GLU A 80 5.55 8.62 14.18
CA GLU A 80 6.99 8.39 14.02
C GLU A 80 7.29 7.68 12.70
N SER A 81 6.37 6.81 12.27
CA SER A 81 6.50 6.10 11.00
C SER A 81 5.17 5.63 10.44
N VAL A 82 5.18 5.41 9.14
CA VAL A 82 4.09 4.82 8.37
C VAL A 82 4.60 3.58 7.65
N VAL A 83 3.83 2.49 7.69
CA VAL A 83 3.92 1.44 6.68
C VAL A 83 2.71 1.55 5.78
N ASN A 84 2.97 1.79 4.49
CA ASN A 84 1.92 2.02 3.50
C ASN A 84 1.78 0.79 2.61
N ASP A 85 0.55 0.30 2.50
CA ASP A 85 0.16 -0.68 1.52
C ASP A 85 -0.88 -0.04 0.57
N HIS A 86 -0.81 -0.34 -0.72
CA HIS A 86 -1.93 -0.09 -1.63
C HIS A 86 -2.22 -1.29 -2.50
N SER A 87 -3.42 -1.38 -3.05
CA SER A 87 -3.85 -2.56 -3.81
C SER A 87 -4.00 -2.26 -5.29
N HIS A 88 -3.62 -3.20 -6.15
CA HIS A 88 -3.97 -3.18 -7.57
C HIS A 88 -5.10 -4.18 -7.85
N PRO A 89 -6.24 -3.73 -8.41
CA PRO A 89 -7.35 -4.59 -8.80
C PRO A 89 -6.94 -5.64 -9.83
N MET A 90 -7.68 -6.75 -9.85
CA MET A 90 -7.44 -7.83 -10.81
C MET A 90 -7.46 -7.32 -12.25
N GLY A 91 -6.38 -7.60 -12.99
CA GLY A 91 -6.22 -7.19 -14.38
C GLY A 91 -5.49 -5.86 -14.59
N GLN A 92 -5.15 -5.14 -13.51
CA GLN A 92 -4.23 -4.00 -13.56
C GLN A 92 -2.76 -4.46 -13.60
N ASN A 93 -1.86 -3.50 -13.83
CA ASN A 93 -0.42 -3.75 -13.72
C ASN A 93 -0.13 -4.30 -12.32
N LEU A 94 0.69 -5.33 -12.22
CA LEU A 94 1.02 -5.91 -10.93
C LEU A 94 2.12 -5.13 -10.20
N ALA A 95 3.04 -4.54 -10.96
CA ALA A 95 4.20 -3.87 -10.41
C ALA A 95 3.82 -2.51 -9.81
N PRO A 96 4.50 -2.07 -8.74
CA PRO A 96 4.44 -0.69 -8.29
C PRO A 96 4.81 0.28 -9.42
N GLY A 97 4.28 1.50 -9.38
CA GLY A 97 4.65 2.59 -10.27
C GLY A 97 6.17 2.73 -10.42
N GLY A 98 6.65 2.67 -11.66
CA GLY A 98 8.06 2.79 -12.01
C GLY A 98 8.82 1.46 -11.99
N PHE A 99 8.09 0.34 -11.89
CA PHE A 99 8.61 -0.99 -12.14
C PHE A 99 7.76 -1.72 -13.20
N GLU A 100 8.39 -2.61 -13.96
CA GLU A 100 7.70 -3.60 -14.79
C GLU A 100 7.76 -4.96 -14.12
N SER A 101 6.62 -5.67 -14.09
CA SER A 101 6.59 -7.08 -13.69
C SER A 101 6.93 -8.00 -14.87
N ARG A 102 7.70 -9.04 -14.61
CA ARG A 102 7.96 -10.13 -15.56
C ARG A 102 7.79 -11.47 -14.89
N PHE A 103 7.12 -12.38 -15.58
CA PHE A 103 7.02 -13.77 -15.18
C PHE A 103 8.00 -14.64 -15.98
N ASP A 104 8.75 -15.46 -15.28
CA ASP A 104 9.47 -16.57 -15.89
C ASP A 104 8.46 -17.62 -16.35
N LYS A 105 8.42 -17.89 -17.65
CA LYS A 105 7.41 -18.78 -18.25
C LYS A 105 7.55 -20.25 -17.82
N LYS A 106 8.71 -20.67 -17.32
CA LYS A 106 8.98 -22.07 -16.95
C LYS A 106 8.67 -22.33 -15.48
N THR A 107 9.04 -21.39 -14.62
CA THR A 107 8.97 -21.52 -13.17
C THR A 107 7.76 -20.79 -12.57
N GLY A 108 7.16 -19.85 -13.30
CA GLY A 108 6.14 -18.95 -12.77
C GLY A 108 6.69 -17.89 -11.81
N ALA A 109 8.03 -17.85 -11.61
CA ALA A 109 8.66 -16.89 -10.73
C ALA A 109 8.47 -15.47 -11.27
N ILE A 110 8.15 -14.56 -10.36
CA ILE A 110 7.98 -13.15 -10.69
C ILE A 110 9.24 -12.35 -10.35
N SER A 111 9.57 -11.42 -11.24
CA SER A 111 10.65 -10.45 -11.06
C SER A 111 10.20 -9.04 -11.45
N PHE A 112 10.90 -8.03 -10.95
CA PHE A 112 10.61 -6.63 -11.22
C PHE A 112 11.84 -5.92 -11.75
N ARG A 113 11.63 -5.11 -12.78
CA ARG A 113 12.69 -4.27 -13.36
C ARG A 113 12.33 -2.80 -13.17
N ARG A 114 13.27 -2.00 -12.68
CA ARG A 114 13.11 -0.54 -12.56
C ARG A 114 12.98 0.09 -13.95
N ILE A 115 11.96 0.92 -14.12
CA ILE A 115 11.79 1.80 -15.30
C ILE A 115 12.40 3.15 -14.94
N VAL A 116 13.35 3.63 -15.74
CA VAL A 116 14.11 4.88 -15.48
C VAL A 116 13.52 6.08 -16.23
N THR A 117 12.54 5.86 -17.11
CA THR A 117 11.96 6.88 -17.98
C THR A 117 10.43 6.86 -17.93
N GLY A 118 9.79 8.02 -17.72
CA GLY A 118 8.33 8.19 -17.76
C GLY A 118 7.76 8.94 -16.55
N SER A 119 6.49 9.34 -16.64
CA SER A 119 5.73 10.02 -15.59
C SER A 119 5.39 9.13 -14.39
N ASP A 120 5.47 7.80 -14.54
CA ASP A 120 4.85 6.86 -13.60
C ASP A 120 5.83 6.31 -12.56
N VAL A 121 6.87 7.06 -12.19
CA VAL A 121 7.84 6.65 -11.15
C VAL A 121 7.40 7.02 -9.72
N GLU A 122 6.13 7.39 -9.54
CA GLU A 122 5.63 7.99 -8.31
C GLU A 122 5.76 7.05 -7.11
N ASP A 123 5.25 5.82 -7.20
CA ASP A 123 5.39 4.83 -6.12
C ASP A 123 6.85 4.64 -5.72
N ALA A 124 7.70 4.30 -6.68
CA ALA A 124 9.10 4.02 -6.37
C ALA A 124 9.83 5.22 -5.75
N THR A 125 9.46 6.46 -6.10
CA THR A 125 10.06 7.65 -5.48
C THR A 125 9.33 8.13 -4.23
N PHE A 126 8.18 7.52 -3.89
CA PHE A 126 7.29 7.96 -2.82
C PHE A 126 7.98 7.91 -1.46
N SER A 127 8.47 6.75 -1.04
CA SER A 127 9.15 6.60 0.25
C SER A 127 10.47 7.36 0.32
N ALA A 128 11.23 7.42 -0.78
CA ALA A 128 12.47 8.21 -0.84
C ALA A 128 12.24 9.72 -0.63
N ARG A 129 11.12 10.26 -1.14
CA ARG A 129 10.73 11.67 -0.95
C ARG A 129 10.02 11.94 0.37
N ASN A 130 9.61 10.89 1.08
CA ASN A 130 8.81 10.99 2.30
C ASN A 130 9.39 10.01 3.35
N PRO A 131 10.44 10.40 4.09
CA PRO A 131 11.18 9.49 4.96
C PRO A 131 10.40 8.92 6.15
N ILE A 132 9.18 9.41 6.41
CA ILE A 132 8.27 8.83 7.41
C ILE A 132 7.79 7.41 7.01
N TYR A 133 7.74 7.11 5.70
CA TYR A 133 7.32 5.79 5.21
C TYR A 133 8.49 4.81 5.33
N LYS A 134 8.46 3.96 6.36
CA LYS A 134 9.51 2.95 6.60
C LYS A 134 9.42 1.78 5.63
N SER A 135 8.23 1.49 5.13
CA SER A 135 8.01 0.46 4.12
C SER A 135 6.79 0.79 3.26
N THR A 136 6.89 0.40 1.99
CA THR A 136 5.88 0.60 0.95
C THR A 136 5.64 -0.72 0.23
N ASN A 137 4.37 -1.11 0.13
CA ASN A 137 3.97 -2.38 -0.46
C ASN A 137 2.81 -2.21 -1.44
N VAL A 138 2.83 -2.94 -2.54
CA VAL A 138 1.65 -3.14 -3.39
C VAL A 138 1.11 -4.53 -3.14
N TYR A 139 -0.18 -4.65 -2.91
CA TYR A 139 -0.89 -5.92 -2.89
C TYR A 139 -1.60 -6.12 -4.23
N SER A 140 -1.20 -7.16 -4.96
CA SER A 140 -1.70 -7.39 -6.32
C SER A 140 -2.27 -8.79 -6.46
N THR A 141 -3.27 -8.93 -7.32
CA THR A 141 -3.85 -10.21 -7.75
C THR A 141 -3.68 -10.36 -9.26
N TRP A 142 -3.51 -11.60 -9.74
CA TRP A 142 -3.31 -11.88 -11.17
C TRP A 142 -3.88 -13.24 -11.57
N LYS A 143 -4.16 -13.42 -12.87
CA LYS A 143 -4.64 -14.68 -13.46
C LYS A 143 -3.57 -15.44 -14.25
N TRP A 144 -2.60 -14.74 -14.83
CA TRP A 144 -1.58 -15.31 -15.70
C TRP A 144 -0.17 -15.02 -15.14
N PRO A 145 0.81 -15.95 -15.24
CA PRO A 145 0.77 -17.26 -15.92
C PRO A 145 -0.03 -18.32 -15.17
N THR A 146 -0.17 -18.17 -13.87
CA THR A 146 -1.09 -18.92 -13.02
C THR A 146 -1.75 -17.95 -12.04
N PRO A 147 -3.00 -18.21 -11.60
CA PRO A 147 -3.64 -17.34 -10.62
C PRO A 147 -2.81 -17.22 -9.35
N GLY A 148 -2.65 -15.99 -8.87
CA GLY A 148 -1.84 -15.70 -7.69
C GLY A 148 -2.18 -14.35 -7.08
N LYS A 149 -1.66 -14.14 -5.87
CA LYS A 149 -1.82 -12.89 -5.12
C LYS A 149 -0.67 -12.70 -4.14
N GLY A 150 -0.42 -11.47 -3.76
CA GLY A 150 0.48 -11.16 -2.66
C GLY A 150 1.08 -9.77 -2.75
N TYR A 151 1.97 -9.52 -1.78
CA TYR A 151 2.67 -8.26 -1.62
C TYR A 151 3.94 -8.20 -2.49
N ILE A 152 4.18 -7.00 -2.99
CA ILE A 152 5.42 -6.56 -3.59
C ILE A 152 5.93 -5.43 -2.71
N ASN A 153 7.01 -5.66 -1.98
CA ASN A 153 7.69 -4.61 -1.24
C ASN A 153 8.63 -3.85 -2.18
N TYR A 154 8.63 -2.52 -2.11
CA TYR A 154 9.39 -1.71 -3.04
C TYR A 154 9.99 -0.46 -2.41
N ASN A 155 11.00 0.09 -3.08
CA ASN A 155 11.60 1.39 -2.81
C ASN A 155 12.07 1.99 -4.15
N GLU A 156 12.87 3.05 -4.10
CA GLU A 156 13.39 3.73 -5.30
C GLU A 156 14.23 2.86 -6.23
N LYS A 157 14.85 1.80 -5.71
CA LYS A 157 15.84 0.99 -6.42
C LYS A 157 15.29 -0.38 -6.81
N THR A 158 14.51 -1.00 -5.92
CA THR A 158 14.13 -2.42 -6.04
C THR A 158 12.66 -2.63 -5.73
N ALA A 159 12.05 -3.60 -6.39
CA ALA A 159 10.76 -4.18 -6.03
C ALA A 159 10.90 -5.70 -5.94
N THR A 160 10.33 -6.30 -4.91
CA THR A 160 10.50 -7.72 -4.58
C THR A 160 9.17 -8.32 -4.16
N TYR A 161 8.78 -9.43 -4.78
CA TYR A 161 7.61 -10.20 -4.35
C TYR A 161 7.90 -10.88 -3.02
N THR A 162 7.01 -10.67 -2.04
CA THR A 162 7.14 -11.18 -0.66
C THR A 162 6.00 -12.13 -0.29
N GLY A 163 5.13 -12.49 -1.24
CA GLY A 163 4.00 -13.39 -0.99
C GLY A 163 3.01 -12.78 0.00
N ASN A 164 2.59 -13.53 1.01
CA ASN A 164 1.65 -13.02 2.03
C ASN A 164 2.33 -12.19 3.14
N ILE A 165 3.66 -12.02 3.06
CA ILE A 165 4.43 -11.30 4.05
C ILE A 165 4.51 -9.84 3.64
N ARG A 166 3.93 -8.99 4.48
CA ARG A 166 4.20 -7.55 4.46
C ARG A 166 5.54 -7.28 5.12
N LYS A 167 6.33 -6.39 4.52
CA LYS A 167 7.58 -5.87 5.10
C LYS A 167 7.38 -4.51 5.73
#